data_AF-A0A094FLV5-F1
#
_entry.id   AF-A0A094FLV5-F1
#
_cell.length_a   1.000
_cell.length_b   1.000
_cell.length_c   1.000
_cell.angle_alpha   90.00
_cell.angle_beta   90.00
_cell.angle_gamma   90.00
#
_symmetry.space_group_name_H-M   'P 1'
#
loop_
_entity.id
_entity.type
_entity.pdbx_description
1 polymer ?
#
loop_
_entity_poly.entity_id
_entity_poly.type
_entity_poly.pdbx_seq_one_letter_code
_entity_poly.pdbx_strand_id
1 'polypeptide(L)'
;MAKFLFPLGLVTVLSVLFRSVSGLSLNDLFIVQSGSTNGGCDTHFNQAAESGTLDDWHTEITYALDLVVNRLDTYDQDIKVRRALQIFFSIRNQGRASANARADIDNIIGQFQRLKDFFDFRLINGVPMYPLNGNRYLFCDSNFLIHQAEDTPAQDWNAQDILDSNGNIVTIADVPGYAEALAENITSEAWWSGDLTAVNGYYFSPTGGDYCDGGGLGLTAEITELNQPTRPNGIESVIICGSSFTNGQPDSYRDGDALIVTGTNLAKVVPKSATLLHEALHVLNGAGDTGFLQGDEIYDIAKCIDAPKATAMRNPENYVFLVTHLYYLFGEHEDGDPGTSINTNWDFAVVGVGANRVLGAITPT
;
A
#
# COMPACT_ATOMS: atom_id res chain seq x y z
N MET A 1 3.93 -45.51 -49.53
CA MET A 1 3.90 -44.04 -49.60
C MET A 1 3.47 -43.53 -48.24
N ALA A 2 4.42 -42.97 -47.48
CA ALA A 2 4.21 -42.55 -46.10
C ALA A 2 3.47 -41.21 -46.05
N LYS A 3 2.42 -41.13 -45.23
CA LYS A 3 1.68 -39.91 -44.93
C LYS A 3 2.46 -39.12 -43.88
N PHE A 4 2.87 -37.90 -44.21
CA PHE A 4 3.38 -36.93 -43.25
C PHE A 4 2.21 -36.38 -42.43
N LEU A 5 2.20 -36.70 -41.12
CA LEU A 5 1.42 -36.01 -40.11
C LEU A 5 2.29 -34.85 -39.59
N PHE A 6 1.83 -33.63 -39.83
CA PHE A 6 2.41 -32.40 -39.27
C PHE A 6 2.23 -32.38 -37.74
N PRO A 7 3.21 -31.86 -36.96
CA PRO A 7 3.09 -31.78 -35.52
C PRO A 7 2.24 -30.56 -35.14
N LEU A 8 0.97 -30.79 -34.81
CA LEU A 8 0.11 -29.79 -34.15
C LEU A 8 0.46 -29.57 -32.66
N GLY A 9 1.52 -30.22 -32.15
CA GLY A 9 1.87 -30.21 -30.73
C GLY A 9 2.85 -29.11 -30.28
N LEU A 10 3.39 -28.29 -31.20
CA LEU A 10 4.41 -27.29 -30.85
C LEU A 10 3.87 -25.86 -30.76
N VAL A 11 2.62 -25.60 -31.15
CA VAL A 11 2.03 -24.25 -31.12
C VAL A 11 1.29 -23.97 -29.80
N THR A 12 0.79 -24.99 -29.11
CA THR A 12 0.10 -24.82 -27.82
C THR A 12 1.03 -24.62 -26.64
N VAL A 13 2.29 -25.07 -26.73
CA VAL A 13 3.28 -24.89 -25.64
C VAL A 13 3.97 -23.52 -25.70
N LEU A 14 3.97 -22.86 -26.87
CA LEU A 14 4.56 -21.53 -27.02
C LEU A 14 3.58 -20.38 -26.69
N SER A 15 2.29 -20.68 -26.52
CA SER A 15 1.27 -19.70 -26.10
C SER A 15 1.08 -19.62 -24.58
N VAL A 16 1.80 -20.44 -23.80
CA VAL A 16 1.79 -20.40 -22.32
C VAL A 16 3.06 -19.73 -21.77
N LEU A 17 4.10 -19.54 -22.58
CA LEU A 17 5.39 -18.93 -22.19
C LEU A 17 5.53 -17.44 -22.52
N PHE A 18 4.43 -16.79 -22.93
CA PHE A 18 4.33 -15.34 -23.08
C PHE A 18 2.95 -14.87 -22.62
N ARG A 19 2.61 -15.10 -21.34
CA ARG A 19 2.01 -13.98 -20.62
C ARG A 19 3.16 -13.02 -20.39
N SER A 20 3.39 -12.15 -21.36
CA SER A 20 4.06 -10.90 -21.11
C SER A 20 3.39 -10.32 -19.87
N VAL A 21 4.10 -10.35 -18.74
CA VAL A 21 3.90 -9.35 -17.69
C VAL A 21 3.94 -8.05 -18.46
N SER A 22 2.76 -7.46 -18.64
CA SER A 22 2.61 -6.18 -19.30
C SER A 22 3.63 -5.27 -18.62
N GLY A 23 4.52 -4.64 -19.38
CA GLY A 23 5.61 -3.78 -18.88
C GLY A 23 5.06 -2.53 -18.19
N LEU A 24 4.41 -2.75 -17.05
CA LEU A 24 3.91 -1.77 -16.11
C LEU A 24 5.02 -1.58 -15.10
N SER A 25 5.46 -0.33 -15.01
CA SER A 25 6.56 0.07 -14.17
C SER A 25 6.02 0.77 -12.95
N LEU A 26 6.73 0.68 -11.82
CA LEU A 26 6.44 1.53 -10.67
C LEU A 26 6.46 3.03 -11.04
N ASN A 27 7.21 3.40 -12.08
CA ASN A 27 7.26 4.76 -12.65
C ASN A 27 5.93 5.21 -13.30
N ASP A 28 5.05 4.27 -13.67
CA ASP A 28 3.70 4.61 -14.15
C ASP A 28 2.80 5.07 -12.99
N LEU A 29 3.10 4.62 -11.76
CA LEU A 29 2.29 4.85 -10.57
C LEU A 29 2.81 6.01 -9.71
N PHE A 30 4.13 6.20 -9.67
CA PHE A 30 4.83 7.16 -8.81
C PHE A 30 5.97 7.86 -9.53
N ILE A 31 6.25 9.10 -9.14
CA ILE A 31 7.57 9.71 -9.38
C ILE A 31 8.51 9.19 -8.30
N VAL A 32 9.33 8.20 -8.65
CA VAL A 32 10.27 7.58 -7.71
C VAL A 32 11.53 8.44 -7.55
N GLN A 33 11.86 8.83 -6.32
CA GLN A 33 13.05 9.62 -6.03
C GLN A 33 14.31 8.85 -6.40
N SER A 34 15.12 9.43 -7.29
CA SER A 34 16.39 8.84 -7.73
C SER A 34 17.52 9.05 -6.72
N GLY A 35 18.57 8.24 -6.83
CA GLY A 35 19.77 8.30 -5.98
C GLY A 35 19.75 7.31 -4.82
N SER A 36 20.85 7.28 -4.07
CA SER A 36 21.03 6.42 -2.87
C SER A 36 21.00 7.20 -1.56
N THR A 37 20.73 8.51 -1.63
CA THR A 37 20.68 9.45 -0.50
C THR A 37 19.44 10.31 -0.64
N ASN A 38 19.04 11.00 0.43
CA ASN A 38 17.96 11.99 0.42
C ASN A 38 16.64 11.38 -0.10
N GLY A 39 16.18 10.31 0.53
CA GLY A 39 14.97 9.58 0.15
C GLY A 39 15.08 8.77 -1.14
N GLY A 40 16.28 8.72 -1.76
CA GLY A 40 16.52 8.02 -3.01
C GLY A 40 16.30 6.50 -2.92
N CYS A 41 15.70 5.96 -3.98
CA CYS A 41 15.27 4.56 -4.07
C CYS A 41 16.18 3.66 -4.91
N ASP A 42 17.31 4.14 -5.45
CA ASP A 42 18.12 3.36 -6.42
C ASP A 42 18.68 2.05 -5.85
N THR A 43 18.77 1.93 -4.53
CA THR A 43 19.17 0.68 -3.84
C THR A 43 18.08 -0.41 -3.95
N HIS A 44 16.82 0.00 -4.11
CA HIS A 44 15.64 -0.89 -4.09
C HIS A 44 14.87 -0.90 -5.41
N PHE A 45 15.15 0.04 -6.32
CA PHE A 45 14.52 0.15 -7.63
C PHE A 45 15.47 0.75 -8.66
N ASN A 46 15.86 -0.06 -9.65
CA ASN A 46 16.60 0.40 -10.80
C ASN A 46 15.63 0.99 -11.83
N GLN A 47 15.49 2.31 -11.82
CA GLN A 47 14.55 3.02 -12.70
C GLN A 47 14.77 2.76 -14.19
N ALA A 48 16.03 2.58 -14.63
CA ALA A 48 16.36 2.40 -16.04
C ALA A 48 16.05 0.99 -16.55
N ALA A 49 16.10 0.00 -15.66
CA ALA A 49 15.82 -1.40 -15.98
C ALA A 49 14.45 -1.86 -15.49
N GLU A 50 13.71 -1.00 -14.77
CA GLU A 50 12.39 -1.29 -14.18
C GLU A 50 12.42 -2.62 -13.43
N SER A 51 13.32 -2.70 -12.44
CA SER A 51 13.59 -3.93 -11.69
C SER A 51 14.11 -3.62 -10.29
N GLY A 52 13.99 -4.60 -9.40
CA GLY A 52 14.44 -4.50 -8.01
C GLY A 52 13.30 -4.76 -7.04
N THR A 53 13.58 -4.66 -5.74
CA THR A 53 12.64 -5.02 -4.67
C THR A 53 11.29 -4.32 -4.78
N LEU A 54 11.24 -3.03 -5.13
CA LEU A 54 9.95 -2.34 -5.26
C LEU A 54 9.15 -2.77 -6.50
N ASP A 55 9.83 -3.20 -7.56
CA ASP A 55 9.20 -3.76 -8.75
C ASP A 55 8.65 -5.17 -8.48
N ASP A 56 9.42 -5.97 -7.72
CA ASP A 56 8.99 -7.27 -7.21
C ASP A 56 7.74 -7.11 -6.32
N TRP A 57 7.71 -6.08 -5.45
CA TRP A 57 6.54 -5.77 -4.62
C TRP A 57 5.33 -5.40 -5.46
N HIS A 58 5.49 -4.55 -6.48
CA HIS A 58 4.40 -4.19 -7.39
C HIS A 58 3.82 -5.41 -8.09
N THR A 59 4.69 -6.29 -8.62
CA THR A 59 4.28 -7.54 -9.25
C THR A 59 3.49 -8.40 -8.26
N GLU A 60 4.03 -8.63 -7.06
CA GLU A 60 3.40 -9.44 -6.03
C GLU A 60 2.02 -8.90 -5.61
N ILE A 61 1.92 -7.59 -5.38
CA ILE A 61 0.67 -6.93 -5.00
C ILE A 61 -0.39 -7.13 -6.09
N THR A 62 -0.02 -6.94 -7.36
CA THR A 62 -0.91 -7.12 -8.49
C THR A 62 -1.49 -8.55 -8.53
N TYR A 63 -0.63 -9.56 -8.40
CA TYR A 63 -1.06 -10.96 -8.33
C TYR A 63 -1.98 -11.24 -7.14
N ALA A 64 -1.67 -10.69 -5.97
CA ALA A 64 -2.48 -10.91 -4.79
C ALA A 64 -3.86 -10.25 -4.90
N LEU A 65 -3.93 -9.04 -5.45
CA LEU A 65 -5.19 -8.34 -5.67
C LEU A 65 -6.07 -9.04 -6.71
N ASP A 66 -5.48 -9.56 -7.79
CA ASP A 66 -6.19 -10.37 -8.80
C ASP A 66 -6.90 -11.56 -8.16
N LEU A 67 -6.18 -12.30 -7.34
CA LEU A 67 -6.73 -13.43 -6.61
C LEU A 67 -7.85 -12.99 -5.68
N VAL A 68 -7.63 -11.95 -4.88
CA VAL A 68 -8.57 -11.49 -3.85
C VAL A 68 -9.88 -11.02 -4.47
N VAL A 69 -9.82 -10.16 -5.49
CA VAL A 69 -11.02 -9.67 -6.19
C VAL A 69 -11.84 -10.85 -6.74
N ASN A 70 -11.20 -11.78 -7.44
CA ASN A 70 -11.88 -12.95 -8.01
C ASN A 70 -12.49 -13.87 -6.93
N ARG A 71 -11.85 -13.99 -5.76
CA ARG A 71 -12.37 -14.83 -4.66
C ARG A 71 -13.51 -14.18 -3.89
N LEU A 72 -13.47 -12.87 -3.65
CA LEU A 72 -14.51 -12.19 -2.88
C LEU A 72 -15.88 -12.23 -3.56
N ASP A 73 -15.93 -12.26 -4.90
CA ASP A 73 -17.16 -12.45 -5.67
C ASP A 73 -17.86 -13.78 -5.37
N THR A 74 -17.14 -14.76 -4.82
CA THR A 74 -17.68 -16.09 -4.46
C THR A 74 -18.26 -16.18 -3.05
N TYR A 75 -18.49 -15.05 -2.36
CA TYR A 75 -18.99 -15.00 -0.98
C TYR A 75 -20.21 -15.92 -0.72
N ASP A 76 -21.21 -15.94 -1.60
CA ASP A 76 -22.42 -16.76 -1.39
C ASP A 76 -22.15 -18.26 -1.57
N GLN A 77 -21.06 -18.63 -2.23
CA GLN A 77 -20.72 -20.00 -2.60
C GLN A 77 -19.67 -20.59 -1.64
N ASP A 78 -18.64 -19.82 -1.26
CA ASP A 78 -17.50 -20.32 -0.50
C ASP A 78 -17.55 -19.92 0.99
N ILE A 79 -17.64 -20.92 1.87
CA ILE A 79 -17.67 -20.70 3.33
C ILE A 79 -16.37 -20.09 3.86
N LYS A 80 -15.23 -20.36 3.22
CA LYS A 80 -13.92 -19.84 3.65
C LYS A 80 -13.84 -18.33 3.40
N VAL A 81 -14.34 -17.86 2.25
CA VAL A 81 -14.47 -16.42 1.95
C VAL A 81 -15.38 -15.73 2.97
N ARG A 82 -16.53 -16.35 3.31
CA ARG A 82 -17.42 -15.80 4.36
C ARG A 82 -16.75 -15.73 5.73
N ARG A 83 -15.95 -16.74 6.09
CA ARG A 83 -15.18 -16.74 7.34
C ARG A 83 -14.13 -15.64 7.35
N ALA A 84 -13.41 -15.43 6.25
CA ALA A 84 -12.43 -14.36 6.14
C ALA A 84 -13.09 -12.98 6.34
N LEU A 85 -14.19 -12.68 5.64
CA LEU A 85 -14.91 -11.41 5.83
C LEU A 85 -15.55 -11.27 7.22
N GLN A 86 -15.93 -12.38 7.86
CA GLN A 86 -16.36 -12.36 9.25
C GLN A 86 -15.21 -12.00 10.20
N ILE A 87 -14.02 -12.56 9.97
CA ILE A 87 -12.83 -12.36 10.80
C ILE A 87 -12.33 -10.91 10.69
N PHE A 88 -12.17 -10.39 9.48
CA PHE A 88 -11.53 -9.09 9.27
C PHE A 88 -12.49 -7.91 9.21
N PHE A 89 -13.77 -8.13 8.92
CA PHE A 89 -14.73 -7.03 8.75
C PHE A 89 -16.03 -7.22 9.54
N SER A 90 -16.10 -8.23 10.42
CA SER A 90 -17.30 -8.53 11.21
C SER A 90 -18.58 -8.75 10.36
N ILE A 91 -18.43 -9.15 9.10
CA ILE A 91 -19.55 -9.47 8.21
C ILE A 91 -20.12 -10.85 8.58
N ARG A 92 -21.41 -10.92 8.93
CA ARG A 92 -22.01 -12.15 9.45
C ARG A 92 -22.05 -13.25 8.38
N ASN A 93 -21.50 -14.42 8.72
CA ASN A 93 -21.55 -15.63 7.90
C ASN A 93 -22.95 -16.29 7.97
N GLN A 94 -23.87 -15.86 7.10
CA GLN A 94 -25.27 -16.34 7.05
C GLN A 94 -25.58 -17.21 5.82
N GLY A 95 -24.55 -17.74 5.14
CA GLY A 95 -24.70 -18.51 3.90
C GLY A 95 -24.93 -17.61 2.68
N ARG A 96 -26.00 -16.80 2.68
CA ARG A 96 -26.23 -15.74 1.69
C ARG A 96 -26.12 -14.36 2.33
N ALA A 97 -25.58 -13.39 1.60
CA ALA A 97 -25.53 -12.02 2.09
C ALA A 97 -26.94 -11.43 2.24
N SER A 98 -27.24 -10.84 3.40
CA SER A 98 -28.37 -9.91 3.53
C SER A 98 -28.12 -8.65 2.69
N ALA A 99 -29.15 -7.86 2.39
CA ALA A 99 -28.98 -6.63 1.61
C ALA A 99 -27.95 -5.66 2.21
N ASN A 100 -27.95 -5.49 3.54
CA ASN A 100 -26.97 -4.63 4.21
C ASN A 100 -25.56 -5.22 4.15
N ALA A 101 -25.43 -6.53 4.37
CA ALA A 101 -24.13 -7.19 4.26
C ALA A 101 -23.59 -7.15 2.82
N ARG A 102 -24.47 -7.24 1.82
CA ARG A 102 -24.08 -7.12 0.41
C ARG A 102 -23.46 -5.76 0.12
N ALA A 103 -24.08 -4.67 0.58
CA ALA A 103 -23.52 -3.33 0.41
C ALA A 103 -22.14 -3.18 1.04
N ASP A 104 -21.92 -3.76 2.24
CA ASP A 104 -20.60 -3.76 2.88
C ASP A 104 -19.58 -4.58 2.08
N ILE A 105 -19.97 -5.77 1.59
CA ILE A 105 -19.12 -6.65 0.77
C ILE A 105 -18.75 -5.96 -0.55
N ASP A 106 -19.72 -5.36 -1.22
CA ASP A 106 -19.51 -4.66 -2.48
C ASP A 106 -18.59 -3.44 -2.29
N ASN A 107 -18.65 -2.76 -1.13
CA ASN A 107 -17.69 -1.71 -0.78
C ASN A 107 -16.27 -2.28 -0.65
N ILE A 108 -16.09 -3.36 0.11
CA ILE A 108 -14.79 -4.02 0.29
C ILE A 108 -14.22 -4.48 -1.06
N ILE A 109 -15.03 -5.13 -1.91
CA ILE A 109 -14.65 -5.52 -3.27
C ILE A 109 -14.27 -4.29 -4.09
N GLY A 110 -15.05 -3.21 -3.98
CA GLY A 110 -14.77 -1.93 -4.64
C GLY A 110 -13.41 -1.35 -4.24
N GLN A 111 -12.99 -1.47 -2.97
CA GLN A 111 -11.66 -1.03 -2.53
C GLN A 111 -10.54 -1.87 -3.15
N PHE A 112 -10.68 -3.20 -3.15
CA PHE A 112 -9.70 -4.06 -3.82
C PHE A 112 -9.66 -3.86 -5.33
N GLN A 113 -10.80 -3.60 -5.97
CA GLN A 113 -10.85 -3.28 -7.39
C GLN A 113 -10.16 -1.94 -7.67
N ARG A 114 -10.30 -0.93 -6.80
CA ARG A 114 -9.58 0.34 -6.93
C ARG A 114 -8.08 0.15 -6.85
N LEU A 115 -7.61 -0.59 -5.86
CA LEU A 115 -6.18 -0.94 -5.72
C LEU A 115 -5.68 -1.72 -6.93
N LYS A 116 -6.44 -2.72 -7.39
CA LYS A 116 -6.09 -3.49 -8.58
C LYS A 116 -5.99 -2.59 -9.81
N ASP A 117 -7.02 -1.79 -10.06
CA ASP A 117 -7.05 -0.85 -11.19
C ASP A 117 -5.89 0.16 -11.12
N PHE A 118 -5.46 0.53 -9.91
CA PHE A 118 -4.31 1.38 -9.67
C PHE A 118 -3.00 0.67 -10.05
N PHE A 119 -2.70 -0.46 -9.42
CA PHE A 119 -1.45 -1.19 -9.67
C PHE A 119 -1.36 -1.77 -11.10
N ASP A 120 -2.50 -2.09 -11.73
CA ASP A 120 -2.55 -2.48 -13.15
C ASP A 120 -2.41 -1.32 -14.13
N PHE A 121 -2.30 -0.08 -13.64
CA PHE A 121 -2.32 1.13 -14.45
C PHE A 121 -3.49 1.14 -15.45
N ARG A 122 -4.69 0.80 -14.96
CA ARG A 122 -5.86 0.57 -15.81
C ARG A 122 -6.16 1.78 -16.71
N LEU A 123 -6.34 1.52 -18.00
CA LEU A 123 -6.69 2.54 -18.98
C LEU A 123 -8.20 2.57 -19.27
N ILE A 124 -8.78 3.77 -19.32
CA ILE A 124 -10.13 4.03 -19.81
C ILE A 124 -10.00 4.88 -21.06
N ASN A 125 -10.40 4.33 -22.22
CA ASN A 125 -10.26 4.99 -23.52
C ASN A 125 -8.82 5.44 -23.83
N GLY A 126 -7.82 4.65 -23.40
CA GLY A 126 -6.40 4.94 -23.61
C GLY A 126 -5.79 5.95 -22.63
N VAL A 127 -6.56 6.42 -21.65
CA VAL A 127 -6.09 7.34 -20.59
C VAL A 127 -6.04 6.58 -19.26
N PRO A 128 -4.98 6.73 -18.45
CA PRO A 128 -4.92 6.12 -17.12
C PRO A 128 -6.11 6.56 -16.27
N MET A 129 -6.75 5.60 -15.60
CA MET A 129 -7.84 5.86 -14.67
C MET A 129 -7.37 6.69 -13.47
N TYR A 130 -6.13 6.46 -13.03
CA TYR A 130 -5.44 7.19 -11.97
C TYR A 130 -4.18 7.86 -12.54
N PRO A 131 -4.31 8.98 -13.27
CA PRO A 131 -3.17 9.63 -13.90
C PRO A 131 -2.23 10.21 -12.84
N LEU A 132 -0.91 10.04 -13.04
CA LEU A 132 0.15 10.49 -12.14
C LEU A 132 0.16 12.01 -11.91
N ASN A 133 -0.25 12.81 -12.92
CA ASN A 133 -0.38 14.27 -12.89
C ASN A 133 0.81 15.07 -12.30
N GLY A 134 1.96 14.44 -12.12
CA GLY A 134 3.13 15.04 -11.46
C GLY A 134 2.96 15.33 -9.97
N ASN A 135 2.04 14.64 -9.28
CA ASN A 135 1.71 14.94 -7.87
C ASN A 135 1.79 13.73 -6.91
N ARG A 136 2.26 12.56 -7.37
CA ARG A 136 2.48 11.40 -6.50
C ARG A 136 3.95 10.98 -6.50
N TYR A 137 4.58 11.02 -5.35
CA TYR A 137 6.01 10.75 -5.17
C TYR A 137 6.23 9.54 -4.27
N LEU A 138 7.32 8.82 -4.55
CA LEU A 138 7.76 7.69 -3.73
C LEU A 138 9.21 7.91 -3.29
N PHE A 139 9.43 7.86 -1.98
CA PHE A 139 10.73 7.96 -1.32
C PHE A 139 11.04 6.67 -0.54
N CYS A 140 12.31 6.33 -0.39
CA CYS A 140 12.78 5.14 0.32
C CYS A 140 13.46 5.44 1.67
N ASP A 141 13.35 6.68 2.15
CA ASP A 141 13.80 7.18 3.45
C ASP A 141 13.19 8.59 3.65
N SER A 142 13.16 9.11 4.88
CA SER A 142 12.78 10.49 5.21
C SER A 142 13.97 11.46 5.31
N ASN A 143 15.21 10.98 5.15
CA ASN A 143 16.43 11.79 5.28
C ASN A 143 16.60 12.95 4.27
N PHE A 144 15.61 13.19 3.40
CA PHE A 144 15.51 14.37 2.54
C PHE A 144 14.91 15.60 3.21
N LEU A 145 14.37 15.44 4.42
CA LEU A 145 13.72 16.50 5.17
C LEU A 145 14.72 17.31 5.99
N ILE A 146 14.75 18.62 5.77
CA ILE A 146 15.66 19.55 6.45
C ILE A 146 14.86 20.41 7.42
N HIS A 147 15.27 20.40 8.69
CA HIS A 147 14.67 21.24 9.73
C HIS A 147 14.72 22.73 9.34
N GLN A 148 13.60 23.42 9.52
CA GLN A 148 13.48 24.87 9.35
C GLN A 148 12.94 25.50 10.62
N ALA A 149 13.64 26.52 11.12
CA ALA A 149 13.14 27.33 12.23
C ALA A 149 11.87 28.09 11.83
N GLU A 150 10.97 28.28 12.78
CA GLU A 150 9.68 28.95 12.57
C GLU A 150 9.80 30.40 12.04
N ASP A 151 10.91 31.08 12.33
CA ASP A 151 11.19 32.46 11.89
C ASP A 151 11.87 32.56 10.51
N THR A 152 12.12 31.43 9.85
CA THR A 152 12.63 31.38 8.47
C THR A 152 11.56 31.87 7.48
N PRO A 153 11.92 32.61 6.40
CA PRO A 153 11.02 32.87 5.28
C PRO A 153 10.34 31.60 4.78
N ALA A 154 9.01 31.61 4.73
CA ALA A 154 8.24 30.50 4.19
C ALA A 154 8.34 30.51 2.65
N GLN A 155 8.50 29.33 2.06
CA GLN A 155 8.55 29.15 0.62
C GLN A 155 7.35 28.36 0.08
N ASP A 156 6.90 28.70 -1.14
CA ASP A 156 5.90 27.95 -1.86
C ASP A 156 6.51 26.73 -2.59
N TRP A 157 5.67 25.94 -3.25
CA TRP A 157 6.10 24.75 -3.99
C TRP A 157 7.01 25.05 -5.21
N ASN A 158 7.16 26.31 -5.61
CA ASN A 158 8.15 26.75 -6.61
C ASN A 158 9.45 27.25 -5.95
N ALA A 159 9.63 27.01 -4.65
CA ALA A 159 10.70 27.56 -3.83
C ALA A 159 10.77 29.10 -3.90
N GLN A 160 9.61 29.77 -4.03
CA GLN A 160 9.52 31.23 -3.98
C GLN A 160 9.01 31.67 -2.61
N ASP A 161 9.56 32.78 -2.10
CA ASP A 161 9.11 33.35 -0.83
C ASP A 161 7.62 33.69 -0.88
N ILE A 162 6.89 33.31 0.16
CA ILE A 162 5.47 33.62 0.31
C ILE A 162 5.32 35.05 0.79
N LEU A 163 4.42 35.79 0.15
CA LEU A 163 4.17 37.19 0.45
C LEU A 163 2.78 37.39 1.08
N ASP A 164 2.68 38.28 2.05
CA ASP A 164 1.41 38.75 2.60
C ASP A 164 0.66 39.67 1.60
N SER A 165 -0.55 40.10 1.96
CA SER A 165 -1.34 41.03 1.14
C SER A 165 -0.68 42.40 0.90
N ASN A 166 0.36 42.73 1.67
CA ASN A 166 1.10 43.99 1.59
C ASN A 166 2.42 43.82 0.81
N GLY A 167 2.75 42.61 0.36
CA GLY A 167 3.99 42.30 -0.35
C GLY A 167 5.21 42.05 0.55
N ASN A 168 5.01 41.84 1.85
CA ASN A 168 6.09 41.46 2.77
C ASN A 168 6.27 39.94 2.78
N ILE A 169 7.51 39.48 2.94
CA ILE A 169 7.83 38.06 3.14
C ILE A 169 7.24 37.57 4.46
N VAL A 170 6.57 36.42 4.42
CA VAL A 170 5.95 35.74 5.56
C VAL A 170 6.91 34.69 6.11
N THR A 171 6.96 34.51 7.43
CA THR A 171 7.72 33.44 8.07
C THR A 171 6.91 32.14 8.12
N ILE A 172 7.55 31.00 8.40
CA ILE A 172 6.85 29.71 8.52
C ILE A 172 5.75 29.76 9.60
N ALA A 173 6.03 30.33 10.78
CA ALA A 173 5.03 30.46 11.85
C ALA A 173 3.87 31.41 11.51
N ASP A 174 4.06 32.35 10.58
CA ASP A 174 3.05 33.34 10.22
C ASP A 174 2.12 32.85 9.10
N VAL A 175 2.38 31.69 8.50
CA VAL A 175 1.48 31.06 7.54
C VAL A 175 0.35 30.35 8.31
N PRO A 176 -0.93 30.74 8.14
CA PRO A 176 -2.03 30.22 8.97
C PRO A 176 -2.12 28.69 9.02
N GLY A 177 -1.99 28.01 7.87
CA GLY A 177 -2.04 26.54 7.83
C GLY A 177 -0.83 25.85 8.45
N TYR A 178 0.34 26.50 8.45
CA TYR A 178 1.55 25.96 9.07
C TYR A 178 1.52 26.18 10.58
N ALA A 179 1.03 27.35 11.02
CA ALA A 179 0.78 27.62 12.43
C ALA A 179 -0.21 26.63 13.05
N GLU A 180 -1.26 26.26 12.30
CA GLU A 180 -2.21 25.22 12.70
C GLU A 180 -1.51 23.87 12.86
N ALA A 181 -0.74 23.42 11.86
CA ALA A 181 -0.01 22.15 11.90
C ALA A 181 1.06 22.10 13.02
N LEU A 182 1.76 23.20 13.26
CA LEU A 182 2.72 23.33 14.38
C LEU A 182 2.00 23.29 15.74
N ALA A 183 0.76 23.74 15.83
CA ALA A 183 -0.02 23.74 17.07
C ALA A 183 -0.69 22.39 17.39
N GLU A 184 -0.81 21.47 16.43
CA GLU A 184 -1.42 20.15 16.64
C GLU A 184 -0.68 19.32 17.69
N ASN A 185 0.64 19.47 17.78
CA ASN A 185 1.47 18.85 18.81
C ASN A 185 2.55 19.86 19.26
N ILE A 186 2.71 20.05 20.57
CA ILE A 186 3.65 21.02 21.14
C ILE A 186 5.12 20.75 20.80
N THR A 187 5.44 19.55 20.30
CA THR A 187 6.77 19.20 19.84
C THR A 187 6.93 19.27 18.33
N SER A 188 5.88 19.56 17.55
CA SER A 188 5.96 19.64 16.09
C SER A 188 6.93 20.73 15.64
N GLU A 189 7.80 20.39 14.70
CA GLU A 189 8.73 21.29 14.02
C GLU A 189 8.45 21.28 12.51
N ALA A 190 8.96 22.28 11.79
CA ALA A 190 8.80 22.39 10.35
C ALA A 190 10.00 21.79 9.59
N TRP A 191 9.72 21.02 8.55
CA TRP A 191 10.72 20.30 7.76
C TRP A 191 10.49 20.49 6.27
N TRP A 192 11.56 20.84 5.55
CA TRP A 192 11.51 21.19 4.14
C TRP A 192 12.14 20.10 3.27
N SER A 193 11.47 19.72 2.17
CA SER A 193 11.94 18.68 1.23
C SER A 193 12.71 19.20 0.01
N GLY A 194 12.59 20.50 -0.30
CA GLY A 194 12.95 21.08 -1.60
C GLY A 194 14.44 21.26 -1.87
N ASP A 195 15.28 21.24 -0.84
CA ASP A 195 16.73 21.40 -1.00
C ASP A 195 17.39 20.15 -1.59
N LEU A 196 16.76 18.98 -1.41
CA LEU A 196 17.35 17.68 -1.72
C LEU A 196 16.52 16.86 -2.71
N THR A 197 15.30 17.30 -3.04
CA THR A 197 14.37 16.60 -3.93
C THR A 197 13.77 17.55 -4.95
N ALA A 198 13.12 17.01 -5.99
CA ALA A 198 12.38 17.83 -6.96
C ALA A 198 11.04 18.35 -6.41
N VAL A 199 10.69 17.99 -5.17
CA VAL A 199 9.43 18.33 -4.52
C VAL A 199 9.70 19.34 -3.41
N ASN A 200 9.14 20.53 -3.55
CA ASN A 200 9.21 21.58 -2.56
C ASN A 200 7.95 21.52 -1.70
N GLY A 201 8.12 21.40 -0.39
CA GLY A 201 7.01 21.24 0.53
C GLY A 201 7.43 21.22 1.99
N TYR A 202 6.52 21.67 2.84
CA TYR A 202 6.66 21.56 4.29
C TYR A 202 5.95 20.32 4.82
N TYR A 203 6.62 19.70 5.77
CA TYR A 203 6.20 18.57 6.56
C TYR A 203 6.28 18.98 8.04
N PHE A 204 5.29 18.60 8.82
CA PHE A 204 5.19 18.99 10.23
C PHE A 204 5.22 17.75 11.10
N SER A 205 6.30 17.62 11.88
CA SER A 205 6.50 16.48 12.78
C SER A 205 7.52 16.82 13.86
N PRO A 206 7.56 16.09 14.98
CA PRO A 206 8.51 16.39 16.05
C PRO A 206 9.99 16.28 15.69
N THR A 207 10.39 15.38 14.79
CA THR A 207 11.82 15.20 14.47
C THR A 207 12.17 15.20 12.99
N GLY A 208 11.20 15.31 12.07
CA GLY A 208 11.42 15.28 10.62
C GLY A 208 11.83 13.92 10.08
N GLY A 209 12.67 13.23 10.84
CA GLY A 209 12.96 11.82 10.75
C GLY A 209 11.80 10.95 11.20
N ASP A 210 10.86 11.42 12.02
CA ASP A 210 9.68 10.65 12.54
C ASP A 210 8.84 9.94 11.47
N TYR A 211 8.96 10.32 10.19
CA TYR A 211 8.34 9.55 9.11
C TYR A 211 8.97 8.17 8.93
N CYS A 212 10.23 7.98 9.35
CA CYS A 212 10.96 6.70 9.37
C CYS A 212 11.74 6.39 10.66
N ASP A 213 11.71 7.29 11.65
CA ASP A 213 12.21 7.06 13.00
C ASP A 213 11.12 6.42 13.86
N GLY A 214 11.51 5.45 14.69
CA GLY A 214 10.55 4.57 15.37
C GLY A 214 10.11 3.40 14.47
N GLY A 215 9.45 2.39 15.03
CA GLY A 215 9.18 1.11 14.34
C GLY A 215 8.24 1.17 13.12
N GLY A 216 7.97 2.35 12.55
CA GLY A 216 7.17 2.54 11.34
C GLY A 216 7.82 1.91 10.11
N LEU A 217 6.98 1.48 9.17
CA LEU A 217 7.39 0.81 7.93
C LEU A 217 7.23 1.73 6.72
N GLY A 218 6.17 2.53 6.69
CA GLY A 218 6.00 3.58 5.71
C GLY A 218 4.96 4.57 6.20
N LEU A 219 4.76 5.62 5.42
CA LEU A 219 3.74 6.60 5.64
C LEU A 219 3.40 7.34 4.33
N THR A 220 2.12 7.66 4.17
CA THR A 220 1.60 8.59 3.18
C THR A 220 1.41 9.96 3.82
N ALA A 221 2.17 10.95 3.36
CA ALA A 221 2.04 12.35 3.75
C ALA A 221 1.39 13.14 2.62
N GLU A 222 0.47 14.02 2.98
CA GLU A 222 0.06 15.12 2.10
C GLU A 222 0.96 16.32 2.43
N ILE A 223 1.64 16.86 1.42
CA ILE A 223 2.35 18.12 1.59
C ILE A 223 1.31 19.21 1.79
N THR A 224 1.44 19.98 2.87
CA THR A 224 0.56 21.12 3.13
C THR A 224 0.87 22.23 2.11
N GLU A 225 0.23 22.16 0.95
CA GLU A 225 0.28 23.23 -0.04
C GLU A 225 -0.59 24.39 0.43
N LEU A 226 0.00 25.59 0.45
CA LEU A 226 -0.78 26.81 0.53
C LEU A 226 -1.80 26.82 -0.60
N ASN A 227 -3.07 26.92 -0.24
CA ASN A 227 -4.21 27.14 -1.12
C ASN A 227 -3.87 28.07 -2.30
N GLN A 228 -3.41 27.50 -3.41
CA GLN A 228 -3.30 28.18 -4.69
C GLN A 228 -4.31 27.52 -5.66
N PRO A 229 -5.18 28.32 -6.31
CA PRO A 229 -6.33 27.81 -7.07
C PRO A 229 -5.96 27.12 -8.39
N THR A 230 -4.68 26.90 -8.70
CA THR A 230 -4.20 26.45 -10.02
C THR A 230 -3.68 25.01 -10.09
N ARG A 231 -3.79 24.21 -9.04
CA ARG A 231 -3.50 22.76 -9.08
C ARG A 231 -4.66 21.92 -8.53
N PRO A 232 -4.87 20.68 -9.00
CA PRO A 232 -5.75 19.73 -8.34
C PRO A 232 -5.17 19.35 -6.97
N ASN A 233 -6.04 19.07 -6.00
CA ASN A 233 -5.74 18.67 -4.62
C ASN A 233 -4.44 17.85 -4.43
N GLY A 234 -3.63 18.23 -3.43
CA GLY A 234 -2.65 17.42 -2.70
C GLY A 234 -1.46 16.89 -3.51
N ILE A 235 -0.23 17.24 -3.11
CA ILE A 235 0.93 16.39 -3.43
C ILE A 235 0.93 15.23 -2.44
N GLU A 236 0.82 14.02 -2.97
CA GLU A 236 0.88 12.77 -2.23
C GLU A 236 2.34 12.29 -2.20
N SER A 237 2.90 12.12 -1.00
CA SER A 237 4.24 11.59 -0.81
C SER A 237 4.17 10.29 -0.03
N VAL A 238 4.50 9.18 -0.67
CA VAL A 238 4.68 7.89 -0.01
C VAL A 238 6.14 7.75 0.38
N ILE A 239 6.40 7.58 1.67
CA ILE A 239 7.74 7.38 2.23
C ILE A 239 7.79 5.94 2.75
N ILE A 240 8.59 5.09 2.12
CA ILE A 240 8.85 3.71 2.56
C ILE A 240 10.17 3.72 3.33
N CYS A 241 10.14 3.29 4.59
CA CYS A 241 11.30 3.37 5.46
C CYS A 241 12.28 2.23 5.26
N GLY A 242 13.56 2.46 5.58
CA GLY A 242 14.60 1.43 5.51
C GLY A 242 14.27 0.14 6.29
N SER A 243 13.51 0.28 7.37
CA SER A 243 12.95 -0.82 8.17
C SER A 243 12.04 -1.74 7.34
N SER A 244 11.30 -1.23 6.35
CA SER A 244 10.44 -2.05 5.48
C SER A 244 11.21 -3.04 4.63
N PHE A 245 12.41 -2.67 4.21
CA PHE A 245 13.26 -3.55 3.40
C PHE A 245 14.04 -4.55 4.26
N THR A 246 14.30 -4.22 5.53
CA THR A 246 15.25 -4.95 6.38
C THR A 246 14.62 -5.65 7.59
N ASN A 247 13.32 -5.46 7.84
CA ASN A 247 12.62 -6.13 8.92
C ASN A 247 12.61 -7.66 8.74
N GLY A 248 12.20 -8.37 9.79
CA GLY A 248 12.12 -9.83 9.80
C GLY A 248 10.87 -10.43 9.15
N GLN A 249 10.06 -9.65 8.43
CA GLN A 249 8.97 -10.20 7.62
C GLN A 249 9.52 -10.89 6.37
N PRO A 250 8.78 -11.83 5.77
CA PRO A 250 9.21 -12.46 4.52
C PRO A 250 9.30 -11.46 3.37
N ASP A 251 10.25 -11.69 2.45
CA ASP A 251 10.45 -10.85 1.28
C ASP A 251 9.30 -10.99 0.26
N SER A 252 8.63 -12.14 0.26
CA SER A 252 7.50 -12.46 -0.62
C SER A 252 6.45 -13.35 0.07
N TYR A 253 5.26 -13.47 -0.52
CA TYR A 253 4.27 -14.48 -0.12
C TYR A 253 4.83 -15.89 -0.25
N ARG A 254 5.66 -16.18 -1.25
CA ARG A 254 6.30 -17.50 -1.39
C ARG A 254 7.23 -17.80 -0.21
N ASP A 255 8.05 -16.83 0.19
CA ASP A 255 8.93 -16.98 1.33
C ASP A 255 8.14 -17.10 2.64
N GLY A 256 7.01 -16.40 2.74
CA GLY A 256 6.09 -16.55 3.86
C GLY A 256 5.45 -17.94 3.92
N ASP A 257 5.00 -18.51 2.79
CA ASP A 257 4.46 -19.87 2.71
C ASP A 257 5.45 -20.91 3.25
N ALA A 258 6.74 -20.76 2.92
CA ALA A 258 7.80 -21.65 3.39
C ALA A 258 7.99 -21.62 4.92
N LEU A 259 7.50 -20.58 5.61
CA LEU A 259 7.55 -20.43 7.07
C LEU A 259 6.28 -20.94 7.77
N ILE A 260 5.21 -21.26 7.03
CA ILE A 260 3.94 -21.65 7.64
C ILE A 260 4.00 -23.10 8.10
N VAL A 261 3.69 -23.28 9.39
CA VAL A 261 3.34 -24.57 9.99
C VAL A 261 2.04 -24.38 10.78
N THR A 262 1.40 -25.47 11.18
CA THR A 262 0.19 -25.38 12.02
C THR A 262 0.48 -24.55 13.28
N GLY A 263 -0.32 -23.51 13.51
CA GLY A 263 -0.17 -22.56 14.61
C GLY A 263 0.62 -21.29 14.27
N THR A 264 1.27 -21.19 13.11
CA THR A 264 1.93 -19.95 12.67
C THR A 264 0.91 -18.81 12.62
N ASN A 265 1.22 -17.69 13.28
CA ASN A 265 0.37 -16.50 13.26
C ASN A 265 0.47 -15.78 11.90
N LEU A 266 -0.66 -15.46 11.27
CA LEU A 266 -0.71 -14.76 9.99
C LEU A 266 0.15 -13.49 9.97
N ALA A 267 0.19 -12.73 11.08
CA ALA A 267 0.98 -11.51 11.20
C ALA A 267 2.51 -11.70 11.09
N LYS A 268 3.00 -12.95 11.12
CA LYS A 268 4.42 -13.30 10.95
C LYS A 268 4.79 -13.71 9.53
N VAL A 269 3.80 -13.79 8.65
CA VAL A 269 3.97 -14.20 7.25
C VAL A 269 3.34 -13.17 6.30
N VAL A 270 3.13 -11.93 6.77
CA VAL A 270 2.76 -10.80 5.91
C VAL A 270 4.02 -10.36 5.16
N PRO A 271 4.03 -10.32 3.81
CA PRO A 271 5.23 -9.93 3.06
C PRO A 271 5.53 -8.43 3.21
N LYS A 272 6.79 -8.05 2.97
CA LYS A 272 7.21 -6.64 3.04
C LYS A 272 6.46 -5.72 2.07
N SER A 273 6.05 -6.25 0.91
CA SER A 273 5.21 -5.57 -0.10
C SER A 273 3.89 -5.04 0.47
N ALA A 274 3.39 -5.62 1.57
CA ALA A 274 2.20 -5.17 2.25
C ALA A 274 2.29 -3.71 2.71
N THR A 275 3.50 -3.19 2.95
CA THR A 275 3.72 -1.77 3.27
C THR A 275 3.26 -0.89 2.11
N LEU A 276 3.69 -1.18 0.88
CA LEU A 276 3.29 -0.39 -0.28
C LEU A 276 1.78 -0.53 -0.58
N LEU A 277 1.22 -1.72 -0.36
CA LEU A 277 -0.22 -1.94 -0.46
C LEU A 277 -1.02 -1.12 0.56
N HIS A 278 -0.53 -1.06 1.80
CA HIS A 278 -1.10 -0.25 2.87
C HIS A 278 -1.10 1.23 2.46
N GLU A 279 0.05 1.77 2.05
CA GLU A 279 0.15 3.18 1.65
C GLU A 279 -0.70 3.51 0.42
N ALA A 280 -0.86 2.58 -0.51
CA ALA A 280 -1.74 2.76 -1.66
C ALA A 280 -3.22 2.93 -1.27
N LEU A 281 -3.66 2.40 -0.11
CA LEU A 281 -5.02 2.64 0.38
C LEU A 281 -5.22 4.10 0.80
N HIS A 282 -4.22 4.71 1.44
CA HIS A 282 -4.22 6.13 1.79
C HIS A 282 -4.19 7.01 0.55
N VAL A 283 -3.29 6.70 -0.40
CA VAL A 283 -3.22 7.39 -1.70
C VAL A 283 -4.58 7.42 -2.41
N LEU A 284 -5.29 6.30 -2.47
CA LEU A 284 -6.53 6.20 -3.28
C LEU A 284 -7.78 6.73 -2.59
N ASN A 285 -7.75 6.89 -1.26
CA ASN A 285 -8.95 7.17 -0.47
C ASN A 285 -8.80 8.36 0.49
N GLY A 286 -7.61 8.95 0.58
CA GLY A 286 -7.25 9.91 1.61
C GLY A 286 -7.05 9.25 2.98
N ALA A 287 -6.53 10.06 3.90
CA ALA A 287 -6.23 9.67 5.28
C ALA A 287 -7.03 10.51 6.29
N GLY A 288 -7.14 10.04 7.53
CA GLY A 288 -7.83 10.73 8.62
C GLY A 288 -9.36 10.69 8.48
N ASP A 289 -10.06 11.71 8.95
CA ASP A 289 -11.52 11.73 9.19
C ASP A 289 -12.40 11.36 8.00
N THR A 290 -11.97 11.68 6.78
CA THR A 290 -12.73 11.45 5.54
C THR A 290 -12.28 10.20 4.78
N GLY A 291 -11.15 9.60 5.16
CA GLY A 291 -10.53 8.49 4.46
C GLY A 291 -10.25 7.29 5.37
N PHE A 292 -9.16 6.59 5.07
CA PHE A 292 -8.63 5.54 5.92
C PHE A 292 -8.00 6.13 7.19
N LEU A 293 -7.96 5.34 8.27
CA LEU A 293 -7.42 5.79 9.56
C LEU A 293 -5.95 6.20 9.40
N GLN A 294 -5.52 7.28 10.04
CA GLN A 294 -4.12 7.68 10.15
C GLN A 294 -3.90 8.19 11.57
N GLY A 295 -2.78 7.82 12.21
CA GLY A 295 -2.50 8.08 13.63
C GLY A 295 -3.23 7.15 14.61
N ASP A 296 -4.47 6.77 14.31
CA ASP A 296 -5.29 5.82 15.09
C ASP A 296 -5.33 4.40 14.49
N GLU A 297 -4.40 4.11 13.57
CA GLU A 297 -4.33 2.82 12.89
C GLU A 297 -4.07 1.65 13.85
N ILE A 298 -4.65 0.51 13.49
CA ILE A 298 -4.51 -0.72 14.24
C ILE A 298 -3.62 -1.67 13.44
N TYR A 299 -2.43 -1.95 13.96
CA TYR A 299 -1.45 -2.86 13.33
C TYR A 299 -1.46 -4.27 13.92
N ASP A 300 -1.80 -4.40 15.21
CA ASP A 300 -1.83 -5.70 15.88
C ASP A 300 -3.02 -6.53 15.39
N ILE A 301 -2.75 -7.73 14.86
CA ILE A 301 -3.79 -8.59 14.28
C ILE A 301 -4.92 -8.93 15.26
N ALA A 302 -4.61 -9.10 16.55
CA ALA A 302 -5.64 -9.42 17.55
C ALA A 302 -6.58 -8.23 17.75
N LYS A 303 -6.07 -7.01 17.71
CA LYS A 303 -6.89 -5.79 17.70
C LYS A 303 -7.66 -5.62 16.38
N CYS A 304 -7.06 -5.94 15.22
CA CYS A 304 -7.74 -5.83 13.92
C CYS A 304 -8.97 -6.74 13.83
N ILE A 305 -8.88 -7.99 14.30
CA ILE A 305 -10.01 -8.94 14.28
C ILE A 305 -11.09 -8.60 15.31
N ASP A 306 -10.75 -7.81 16.33
CA ASP A 306 -11.68 -7.36 17.38
C ASP A 306 -12.24 -5.95 17.10
N ALA A 307 -11.73 -5.28 16.06
CA ALA A 307 -12.17 -3.95 15.68
C ALA A 307 -13.65 -3.96 15.26
N PRO A 308 -14.45 -2.96 15.69
CA PRO A 308 -15.81 -2.80 15.20
C PRO A 308 -15.82 -2.65 13.67
N LYS A 309 -16.87 -3.14 13.01
CA LYS A 309 -17.00 -3.09 11.54
C LYS A 309 -16.66 -1.71 10.94
N ALA A 310 -17.17 -0.63 11.52
CA ALA A 310 -16.92 0.72 11.00
C ALA A 310 -15.42 1.12 11.05
N THR A 311 -14.71 0.69 12.10
CA THR A 311 -13.26 0.87 12.24
C THR A 311 -12.51 -0.03 11.27
N ALA A 312 -12.87 -1.32 11.22
CA ALA A 312 -12.25 -2.30 10.31
C ALA A 312 -12.36 -1.89 8.83
N MET A 313 -13.51 -1.35 8.41
CA MET A 313 -13.72 -0.86 7.04
C MET A 313 -12.85 0.35 6.67
N ARG A 314 -12.29 1.07 7.66
CA ARG A 314 -11.41 2.23 7.47
C ARG A 314 -9.95 1.95 7.85
N ASN A 315 -9.63 0.80 8.41
CA ASN A 315 -8.26 0.47 8.85
C ASN A 315 -7.52 -0.24 7.71
N PRO A 316 -6.43 0.30 7.15
CA PRO A 316 -5.76 -0.33 6.00
C PRO A 316 -5.26 -1.74 6.32
N GLU A 317 -4.79 -1.95 7.55
CA GLU A 317 -4.25 -3.24 7.97
C GLU A 317 -5.29 -4.38 7.93
N ASN A 318 -6.58 -4.08 8.10
CA ASN A 318 -7.64 -5.09 7.93
C ASN A 318 -7.71 -5.61 6.49
N TYR A 319 -7.42 -4.75 5.50
CA TYR A 319 -7.35 -5.13 4.09
C TYR A 319 -6.06 -5.91 3.81
N VAL A 320 -4.92 -5.47 4.35
CA VAL A 320 -3.63 -6.18 4.25
C VAL A 320 -3.75 -7.61 4.78
N PHE A 321 -4.32 -7.81 5.97
CA PHE A 321 -4.50 -9.15 6.52
C PHE A 321 -5.50 -9.98 5.71
N LEU A 322 -6.57 -9.38 5.18
CA LEU A 322 -7.50 -10.11 4.32
C LEU A 322 -6.84 -10.58 3.02
N VAL A 323 -6.05 -9.72 2.36
CA VAL A 323 -5.28 -10.08 1.15
C VAL A 323 -4.34 -11.23 1.47
N THR A 324 -3.56 -11.08 2.54
CA THR A 324 -2.59 -12.10 2.97
C THR A 324 -3.26 -13.43 3.28
N HIS A 325 -4.39 -13.43 4.01
CA HIS A 325 -5.15 -14.65 4.31
C HIS A 325 -5.64 -15.32 3.03
N LEU A 326 -6.34 -14.58 2.16
CA LEU A 326 -6.93 -15.14 0.95
C LEU A 326 -5.85 -15.63 -0.02
N TYR A 327 -4.72 -14.94 -0.08
CA TYR A 327 -3.57 -15.37 -0.87
C TYR A 327 -3.08 -16.75 -0.43
N TYR A 328 -2.73 -16.92 0.85
CA TYR A 328 -2.31 -18.23 1.34
C TYR A 328 -3.40 -19.30 1.23
N LEU A 329 -4.67 -18.91 1.31
CA LEU A 329 -5.78 -19.84 1.24
C LEU A 329 -6.09 -20.34 -0.18
N PHE A 330 -5.81 -19.53 -1.21
CA PHE A 330 -6.27 -19.80 -2.57
C PHE A 330 -5.21 -19.62 -3.66
N GLY A 331 -3.98 -19.27 -3.29
CA GLY A 331 -2.87 -19.07 -4.21
C GLY A 331 -2.60 -20.30 -5.05
N GLU A 332 -2.10 -20.05 -6.26
CA GLU A 332 -1.84 -21.10 -7.23
C GLU A 332 -0.51 -21.79 -6.94
N HIS A 333 -0.46 -23.10 -7.22
CA HIS A 333 0.77 -23.88 -7.17
C HIS A 333 1.67 -23.56 -8.36
N GLU A 334 2.94 -24.00 -8.31
CA GLU A 334 4.09 -23.58 -9.14
C GLU A 334 3.96 -23.74 -10.68
N ASP A 335 2.79 -24.05 -11.22
CA ASP A 335 2.54 -24.28 -12.64
C ASP A 335 2.51 -22.97 -13.47
N GLY A 336 3.56 -22.14 -13.38
CA GLY A 336 3.87 -21.18 -14.45
C GLY A 336 4.56 -19.88 -14.07
N ASP A 337 4.53 -19.44 -12.81
CA ASP A 337 5.09 -18.13 -12.42
C ASP A 337 6.04 -18.23 -11.19
N PRO A 338 7.36 -18.20 -11.41
CA PRO A 338 8.34 -18.30 -10.34
C PRO A 338 8.42 -16.98 -9.55
N GLY A 339 7.83 -16.95 -8.35
CA GLY A 339 7.93 -15.81 -7.43
C GLY A 339 6.65 -15.56 -6.62
N THR A 340 5.49 -15.90 -7.20
CA THR A 340 4.17 -15.66 -6.60
C THR A 340 3.44 -16.94 -6.20
N SER A 341 3.87 -18.10 -6.69
CA SER A 341 3.24 -19.38 -6.32
C SER A 341 3.40 -19.76 -4.85
N ILE A 342 2.39 -20.44 -4.30
CA ILE A 342 2.43 -21.06 -2.96
C ILE A 342 2.40 -22.58 -3.06
N ASN A 343 3.05 -23.28 -2.13
CA ASN A 343 3.12 -24.74 -2.17
C ASN A 343 1.92 -25.40 -1.50
N THR A 344 1.31 -24.72 -0.55
CA THR A 344 0.23 -25.26 0.26
C THR A 344 -0.83 -24.20 0.49
N ASN A 345 -2.09 -24.55 0.27
CA ASN A 345 -3.20 -23.65 0.59
C ASN A 345 -3.48 -23.70 2.10
N TRP A 346 -3.00 -22.69 2.83
CA TRP A 346 -3.18 -22.56 4.26
C TRP A 346 -4.44 -21.76 4.60
N ASP A 347 -5.28 -22.32 5.46
CA ASP A 347 -6.34 -21.56 6.11
C ASP A 347 -5.86 -21.11 7.50
N PHE A 348 -6.43 -20.02 8.01
CA PHE A 348 -6.11 -19.50 9.32
C PHE A 348 -7.37 -19.33 10.14
N ALA A 349 -7.28 -19.63 11.43
CA ALA A 349 -8.40 -19.51 12.35
C ALA A 349 -7.99 -18.77 13.62
N VAL A 350 -8.96 -18.12 14.24
CA VAL A 350 -8.75 -17.51 15.55
C VAL A 350 -8.48 -18.62 16.56
N VAL A 351 -7.31 -18.58 17.18
CA VAL A 351 -6.91 -19.48 18.27
C VAL A 351 -6.48 -18.67 19.49
N GLY A 352 -6.63 -19.24 20.68
CA GLY A 352 -6.37 -18.53 21.95
C GLY A 352 -7.58 -17.74 22.49
N VAL A 353 -7.37 -17.05 23.62
CA VAL A 353 -8.40 -16.24 24.32
C VAL A 353 -7.80 -14.93 24.84
N GLY A 354 -8.62 -13.87 24.90
CA GLY A 354 -8.20 -12.56 25.39
C GLY A 354 -7.02 -11.97 24.60
N ALA A 355 -6.03 -11.42 25.30
CA ALA A 355 -4.84 -10.78 24.70
C ALA A 355 -3.88 -11.75 23.98
N ASN A 356 -4.07 -13.07 24.13
CA ASN A 356 -3.25 -14.08 23.46
C ASN A 356 -3.92 -14.62 22.18
N ARG A 357 -4.99 -13.97 21.69
CA ARG A 357 -5.62 -14.38 20.44
C ARG A 357 -4.65 -14.13 19.29
N VAL A 358 -4.49 -15.15 18.46
CA VAL A 358 -3.76 -15.05 17.19
C VAL A 358 -4.62 -15.63 16.08
N LEU A 359 -4.30 -15.26 14.84
CA LEU A 359 -4.88 -15.91 13.67
C LEU A 359 -3.89 -16.98 13.21
N GLY A 360 -4.05 -18.19 13.75
CA GLY A 360 -3.10 -19.28 13.58
C GLY A 360 -3.44 -20.16 12.39
N ALA A 361 -2.43 -20.55 11.62
CA ALA A 361 -2.58 -21.48 10.50
C ALA A 361 -3.14 -22.82 11.00
N ILE A 362 -4.18 -23.31 10.33
CA ILE A 362 -4.77 -24.62 10.60
C ILE A 362 -4.25 -25.64 9.59
N THR A 363 -4.27 -26.92 9.97
CA THR A 363 -3.86 -27.99 9.08
C THR A 363 -4.72 -27.96 7.80
N PRO A 364 -4.11 -27.88 6.60
CA PRO A 364 -4.81 -27.96 5.33
C PRO A 364 -5.60 -29.27 5.26
N THR A 365 -6.89 -29.19 4.97
CA THR A 365 -7.80 -30.35 4.90
C THR A 365 -7.94 -30.89 3.50
#